data_AF-A0A536LSL1-F1
#
_entry.id   AF-A0A536LSL1-F1
#
_cell.length_a   1.000
_cell.length_b   1.000
_cell.length_c   1.000
_cell.angle_alpha   90.00
_cell.angle_beta   90.00
_cell.angle_gamma   90.00
#
_symmetry.space_group_name_H-M   'P 1'
#
loop_
_entity.id
_entity.type
_entity.pdbx_description
1 polymer ?
#
loop_
_entity_poly.entity_id
_entity_poly.type
_entity_poly.pdbx_seq_one_letter_code
_entity_poly.pdbx_strand_id
1 'polypeptide(L)'
;MVSQASPRSGGRPVAKESLTFLTIGHSTRSLEEFIDLLRHHRVRLLVDVRTVPASRRMPHFSKAALERSLAADGISYRHMPELGGLRKPRPDSINLGWRNVSFRGYADYMQTDQFWEGIGRLLELDSPVIMCAEAVPWRCHRSLIADALTLRGIEVRHITGISEPSAHAMTPFARAHEGRISYPAPDTLQAARTLRPVRGDAAGLRPRLRDPHRLHLGRDRGCLRPDHCGLSVFSASELRLA
;
A
#
# COMPACT_ATOMS: atom_id res chain seq x y z
N MET A 1 10.82 -57.95 -40.56
CA MET A 1 10.25 -57.43 -39.30
C MET A 1 10.89 -56.09 -38.95
N VAL A 2 10.42 -54.98 -39.51
CA VAL A 2 10.75 -53.65 -38.98
C VAL A 2 9.48 -52.81 -39.06
N SER A 3 8.75 -52.77 -37.94
CA SER A 3 7.55 -51.95 -37.78
C SER A 3 8.00 -50.54 -37.39
N GLN A 4 7.73 -49.56 -38.26
CA GLN A 4 7.97 -48.16 -37.96
C GLN A 4 6.82 -47.63 -37.08
N ALA A 5 7.15 -47.25 -35.85
CA ALA A 5 6.23 -46.55 -34.96
C ALA A 5 6.28 -45.04 -35.26
N SER A 6 5.13 -44.46 -35.63
CA SER A 6 4.93 -43.01 -35.69
C SER A 6 5.11 -42.37 -34.31
N PRO A 7 5.77 -41.20 -34.20
CA PRO A 7 5.83 -40.47 -32.94
C PRO A 7 4.47 -39.81 -32.65
N ARG A 8 3.89 -40.14 -31.50
CA ARG A 8 2.66 -39.53 -30.99
C ARG A 8 2.94 -38.13 -30.44
N SER A 9 2.20 -37.16 -30.98
CA SER A 9 1.63 -35.97 -30.34
C SER A 9 2.43 -35.32 -29.21
N GLY A 10 3.06 -34.17 -29.54
CA GLY A 10 3.46 -33.17 -28.57
C GLY A 10 2.24 -32.66 -27.80
N GLY A 11 2.17 -33.01 -26.51
CA GLY A 11 1.25 -32.38 -25.57
C GLY A 11 1.59 -30.91 -25.42
N ARG A 12 0.63 -30.03 -25.72
CA ARG A 12 0.71 -28.61 -25.37
C ARG A 12 0.92 -28.52 -23.86
N PRO A 13 1.91 -27.77 -23.34
CA PRO A 13 2.04 -27.60 -21.90
C PRO A 13 0.74 -26.99 -21.39
N VAL A 14 0.05 -27.71 -20.50
CA VAL A 14 -1.07 -27.17 -19.73
C VAL A 14 -0.46 -26.08 -18.87
N ALA A 15 -0.78 -24.82 -19.18
CA ALA A 15 -0.37 -23.69 -18.36
C ALA A 15 -0.80 -24.00 -16.92
N LYS A 16 0.16 -24.02 -16.00
CA LYS A 16 -0.10 -24.05 -14.56
C LYS A 16 -1.13 -22.94 -14.29
N GLU A 17 -2.36 -23.30 -13.94
CA GLU A 17 -3.38 -22.31 -13.56
C GLU A 17 -2.73 -21.41 -12.51
N SER A 18 -2.54 -20.14 -12.87
CA SER A 18 -1.89 -19.17 -12.00
C SER A 18 -2.81 -18.95 -10.81
N LEU A 19 -2.43 -19.53 -9.67
CA LEU A 19 -3.09 -19.31 -8.39
C LEU A 19 -3.17 -17.78 -8.20
N THR A 20 -4.38 -17.24 -8.26
CA THR A 20 -4.62 -15.80 -8.21
C THR A 20 -5.23 -15.45 -6.86
N PHE A 21 -4.57 -14.56 -6.14
CA PHE A 21 -5.01 -14.08 -4.84
C PHE A 21 -5.62 -12.69 -5.01
N LEU A 22 -6.75 -12.47 -4.36
CA LEU A 22 -7.42 -11.17 -4.39
C LEU A 22 -7.21 -10.45 -3.07
N THR A 23 -7.32 -9.13 -3.07
CA THR A 23 -7.33 -8.34 -1.84
C THR A 23 -8.47 -7.33 -1.86
N ILE A 24 -9.02 -7.03 -0.69
CA ILE A 24 -10.09 -6.03 -0.53
C ILE A 24 -9.90 -5.21 0.75
N GLY A 25 -10.41 -3.98 0.73
CA GLY A 25 -10.44 -3.09 1.89
C GLY A 25 -11.87 -2.74 2.24
N HIS A 26 -12.29 -2.95 3.49
CA HIS A 26 -13.68 -2.65 3.85
C HIS A 26 -13.97 -1.15 3.92
N SER A 27 -12.97 -0.32 4.27
CA SER A 27 -13.10 1.14 4.38
C SER A 27 -14.30 1.52 5.25
N THR A 28 -15.12 2.47 4.79
CA THR A 28 -16.38 2.89 5.41
C THR A 28 -17.61 2.39 4.65
N ARG A 29 -17.48 1.31 3.87
CA ARG A 29 -18.60 0.74 3.11
C ARG A 29 -19.71 0.24 4.03
N SER A 30 -20.93 0.25 3.52
CA SER A 30 -22.00 -0.52 4.16
C SER A 30 -21.68 -2.02 4.07
N LEU A 31 -22.35 -2.81 4.91
CA LEU A 31 -22.20 -4.26 4.86
C LEU A 31 -22.70 -4.83 3.52
N GLU A 32 -23.83 -4.31 3.02
CA GLU A 32 -24.45 -4.69 1.75
C GLU A 32 -23.51 -4.42 0.56
N GLU A 33 -22.98 -3.19 0.45
CA GLU A 33 -22.01 -2.82 -0.58
C GLU A 33 -20.78 -3.73 -0.56
N PHE A 34 -20.32 -4.11 0.62
CA PHE A 34 -19.16 -4.99 0.77
C PHE A 34 -19.47 -6.41 0.30
N ILE A 35 -20.60 -6.99 0.70
CA ILE A 35 -21.04 -8.33 0.27
C ILE A 35 -21.27 -8.36 -1.24
N ASP A 36 -21.89 -7.32 -1.81
CA ASP A 36 -22.11 -7.23 -3.26
C ASP A 36 -20.81 -7.22 -4.05
N LEU A 37 -19.78 -6.53 -3.54
CA LEU A 37 -18.44 -6.58 -4.15
C LEU A 37 -17.85 -8.00 -4.08
N LEU A 38 -17.97 -8.68 -2.95
CA LEU A 38 -17.47 -10.06 -2.81
C LEU A 38 -18.20 -11.02 -3.77
N ARG A 39 -19.53 -10.87 -3.90
CA ARG A 39 -20.35 -11.66 -4.84
C ARG A 39 -19.98 -11.38 -6.29
N HIS A 40 -19.85 -10.11 -6.64
CA HIS A 40 -19.47 -9.69 -7.99
C HIS A 40 -18.16 -10.35 -8.43
N HIS A 41 -17.17 -10.38 -7.54
CA HIS A 41 -15.87 -11.01 -7.77
C HIS A 41 -15.82 -12.52 -7.44
N ARG A 42 -16.99 -13.16 -7.24
CA ARG A 42 -17.16 -14.61 -6.98
C ARG A 42 -16.31 -15.14 -5.82
N VAL A 43 -16.18 -14.35 -4.78
CA VAL A 43 -15.39 -14.68 -3.61
C VAL A 43 -16.09 -15.75 -2.77
N ARG A 44 -15.37 -16.83 -2.47
CA ARG A 44 -15.86 -17.92 -1.60
C ARG A 44 -15.22 -17.94 -0.21
N LEU A 45 -14.03 -17.35 -0.07
CA LEU A 45 -13.27 -17.31 1.17
C LEU A 45 -12.68 -15.92 1.40
N LEU A 46 -13.07 -15.29 2.50
CA LEU A 46 -12.50 -14.05 3.00
C LEU A 46 -11.51 -14.34 4.14
N VAL A 47 -10.25 -13.95 3.94
CA VAL A 47 -9.20 -13.99 4.95
C VAL A 47 -9.01 -12.61 5.54
N ASP A 48 -9.42 -12.43 6.78
CA ASP A 48 -9.24 -11.20 7.54
C ASP A 48 -7.86 -11.18 8.18
N VAL A 49 -7.00 -10.26 7.75
CA VAL A 49 -5.64 -10.10 8.31
C VAL A 49 -5.57 -8.97 9.34
N ARG A 50 -6.70 -8.39 9.77
CA ARG A 50 -6.66 -7.33 10.79
C ARG A 50 -6.17 -7.93 12.11
N THR A 51 -5.19 -7.28 12.75
CA THR A 51 -4.71 -7.71 14.08
C THR A 51 -5.86 -7.70 15.10
N VAL A 52 -6.69 -6.67 15.06
CA VAL A 52 -7.88 -6.53 15.92
C VAL A 52 -9.10 -6.25 15.03
N PRO A 53 -9.89 -7.27 14.66
CA PRO A 53 -11.09 -7.13 13.84
C PRO A 53 -12.28 -6.64 14.68
N ALA A 54 -12.15 -5.48 15.31
CA ALA A 54 -13.19 -4.84 16.10
C ALA A 54 -13.25 -3.35 15.79
N SER A 55 -14.45 -2.78 15.72
CA SER A 55 -14.65 -1.37 15.49
C SER A 55 -15.95 -0.89 16.12
N ARG A 56 -15.88 0.17 16.93
CA ARG A 56 -17.07 0.86 17.44
C ARG A 56 -17.78 1.65 16.34
N ARG A 57 -17.00 2.23 15.42
CA ARG A 57 -17.54 3.04 14.31
C ARG A 57 -18.24 2.16 13.29
N MET A 58 -17.71 0.97 13.01
CA MET A 58 -18.25 0.02 12.03
C MET A 58 -18.50 -1.35 12.66
N PRO A 59 -19.55 -1.50 13.51
CA PRO A 59 -19.82 -2.73 14.23
C PRO A 59 -20.06 -3.95 13.32
N HIS A 60 -20.59 -3.73 12.11
CA HIS A 60 -20.82 -4.78 11.11
C HIS A 60 -19.52 -5.41 10.59
N PHE A 61 -18.39 -4.72 10.70
CA PHE A 61 -17.07 -5.28 10.39
C PHE A 61 -16.35 -5.85 11.63
N SER A 62 -17.01 -5.95 12.78
CA SER A 62 -16.49 -6.76 13.88
C SER A 62 -16.49 -8.23 13.49
N LYS A 63 -15.48 -9.00 13.93
CA LYS A 63 -15.29 -10.42 13.55
C LYS A 63 -16.59 -11.22 13.61
N ALA A 64 -17.26 -11.22 14.77
CA ALA A 64 -18.46 -12.02 14.97
C ALA A 64 -19.64 -11.57 14.10
N ALA A 65 -19.81 -10.26 13.88
CA ALA A 65 -20.88 -9.76 13.01
C ALA A 65 -20.59 -10.11 11.54
N LEU A 66 -19.37 -9.84 11.09
CA LEU A 66 -18.95 -10.08 9.72
C LEU A 66 -19.01 -11.56 9.35
N GLU A 67 -18.52 -12.44 10.23
CA GLU A 67 -18.57 -13.90 10.02
C GLU A 67 -20.00 -14.41 9.83
N ARG A 68 -20.95 -13.95 10.65
CA ARG A 68 -22.37 -14.31 10.49
C ARG A 68 -22.97 -13.79 9.19
N SER A 69 -22.68 -12.54 8.85
CA SER A 69 -23.19 -11.94 7.61
C SER A 69 -22.67 -12.67 6.38
N LEU A 70 -21.36 -12.93 6.31
CA LEU A 70 -20.75 -13.67 5.20
C LEU A 70 -21.30 -15.09 5.06
N ALA A 71 -21.54 -15.78 6.19
CA ALA A 71 -22.12 -17.12 6.18
C ALA A 71 -23.53 -17.15 5.55
N ALA A 72 -24.34 -16.11 5.77
CA ALA A 72 -25.66 -15.98 5.15
C ALA A 72 -25.59 -15.86 3.61
N ASP A 73 -24.46 -15.41 3.07
CA ASP A 73 -24.20 -15.28 1.64
C ASP A 73 -23.33 -16.41 1.07
N GLY A 74 -23.06 -17.45 1.85
CA GLY A 74 -22.26 -18.61 1.44
C GLY A 74 -20.75 -18.33 1.34
N ILE A 75 -20.27 -17.25 1.97
CA ILE A 75 -18.86 -16.86 1.98
C ILE A 75 -18.22 -17.32 3.29
N SER A 76 -17.18 -18.14 3.20
CA SER A 76 -16.42 -18.57 4.36
C SER A 76 -15.55 -17.43 4.91
N TYR A 77 -15.41 -17.36 6.22
CA TYR A 77 -14.57 -16.38 6.91
C TYR A 77 -13.42 -17.08 7.63
N ARG A 78 -12.21 -16.53 7.53
CA ARG A 78 -11.04 -16.97 8.30
C ARG A 78 -10.28 -15.76 8.82
N HIS A 79 -9.92 -15.76 10.10
CA HIS A 79 -9.12 -14.71 10.71
C HIS A 79 -7.66 -15.17 10.85
N MET A 80 -6.71 -14.41 10.32
CA MET A 80 -5.27 -14.67 10.36
C MET A 80 -4.51 -13.48 10.98
N PRO A 81 -4.59 -13.28 12.32
CA PRO A 81 -3.95 -12.16 13.00
C PRO A 81 -2.42 -12.16 12.94
N GLU A 82 -1.81 -13.30 12.65
CA GLU A 82 -0.36 -13.43 12.41
C GLU A 82 0.10 -12.52 11.26
N LEU A 83 -0.71 -12.37 10.21
CA LEU A 83 -0.40 -11.50 9.08
C LEU A 83 -0.80 -10.03 9.33
N GLY A 84 -1.21 -9.68 10.55
CA GLY A 84 -1.77 -8.37 10.84
C GLY A 84 -0.79 -7.22 10.99
N GLY A 85 -1.24 -6.04 10.55
CA GLY A 85 -0.42 -4.84 10.36
C GLY A 85 0.08 -4.11 11.61
N LEU A 86 -0.41 -4.41 12.81
CA LEU A 86 0.04 -3.72 14.02
C LEU A 86 1.41 -4.28 14.47
N ARG A 87 2.48 -3.66 13.96
CA ARG A 87 3.88 -4.04 14.22
C ARG A 87 4.71 -2.79 14.50
N LYS A 88 5.69 -2.91 15.40
CA LYS A 88 6.62 -1.82 15.75
C LYS A 88 7.93 -2.01 14.99
N PRO A 89 8.54 -0.93 14.47
CA PRO A 89 9.86 -1.01 13.86
C PRO A 89 10.91 -1.40 14.90
N ARG A 90 11.91 -2.16 14.45
CA ARG A 90 13.07 -2.49 15.25
C ARG A 90 14.12 -1.37 15.17
N PRO A 91 14.91 -1.12 16.24
CA PRO A 91 15.98 -0.13 16.20
C PRO A 91 17.02 -0.40 15.11
N ASP A 92 17.27 -1.67 14.81
CA ASP A 92 18.20 -2.19 13.82
C ASP A 92 17.54 -2.49 12.45
N SER A 93 16.44 -1.79 12.13
CA SER A 93 15.68 -2.02 10.89
C SER A 93 16.55 -1.88 9.64
N ILE A 94 16.58 -2.94 8.82
CA ILE A 94 17.16 -2.91 7.48
C ILE A 94 16.20 -2.28 6.44
N ASN A 95 14.93 -2.07 6.82
CA ASN A 95 13.86 -1.63 5.93
C ASN A 95 13.74 -0.10 5.86
N LEU A 96 14.89 0.57 5.75
CA LEU A 96 15.02 2.03 5.84
C LEU A 96 14.41 2.78 4.65
N GLY A 97 14.04 2.08 3.57
CA GLY A 97 13.30 2.67 2.43
C GLY A 97 11.90 3.17 2.81
N TRP A 98 11.28 2.57 3.84
CA TRP A 98 9.98 3.00 4.33
C TRP A 98 10.06 4.21 5.25
N ARG A 99 9.69 5.40 4.77
CA ARG A 99 9.56 6.61 5.62
C ARG A 99 8.47 6.48 6.67
N ASN A 100 7.39 5.77 6.35
CA ASN A 100 6.30 5.51 7.29
C ASN A 100 6.71 4.45 8.33
N VAL A 101 6.61 4.79 9.60
CA VAL A 101 7.02 3.94 10.73
C VAL A 101 6.24 2.63 10.82
N SER A 102 4.95 2.63 10.49
CA SER A 102 4.11 1.42 10.54
C SER A 102 4.46 0.45 9.41
N PHE A 103 4.70 0.96 8.21
CA PHE A 103 5.20 0.13 7.09
C PHE A 103 6.57 -0.45 7.38
N ARG A 104 7.47 0.35 7.96
CA ARG A 104 8.79 -0.13 8.40
C ARG A 104 8.65 -1.24 9.44
N GLY A 105 7.81 -1.04 10.45
CA GLY A 105 7.53 -2.06 11.47
C GLY A 105 6.95 -3.34 10.90
N TYR A 106 6.06 -3.24 9.92
CA TYR A 106 5.56 -4.42 9.23
C TYR A 106 6.65 -5.11 8.39
N ALA A 107 7.46 -4.35 7.64
CA ALA A 107 8.57 -4.88 6.87
C ALA A 107 9.64 -5.58 7.74
N ASP A 108 9.89 -5.07 8.95
CA ASP A 108 10.76 -5.74 9.93
C ASP A 108 10.14 -7.05 10.42
N TYR A 109 8.82 -7.08 10.63
CA TYR A 109 8.10 -8.31 10.96
C TYR A 109 8.17 -9.35 9.83
N MET A 110 8.20 -8.93 8.56
CA MET A 110 8.39 -9.83 7.41
C MET A 110 9.75 -10.55 7.40
N GLN A 111 10.70 -10.12 8.24
CA GLN A 111 11.99 -10.81 8.40
C GLN A 111 11.92 -11.98 9.38
N THR A 112 10.77 -12.22 10.02
CA THR A 112 10.59 -13.31 11.00
C THR A 112 10.05 -14.57 10.35
N ASP A 113 10.36 -15.73 10.92
CA ASP A 113 9.80 -17.02 10.45
C ASP A 113 8.29 -17.07 10.64
N GLN A 114 7.77 -16.47 11.71
CA GLN A 114 6.33 -16.37 11.98
C GLN A 114 5.55 -15.74 10.82
N PHE A 115 6.10 -14.69 10.18
CA PHE A 115 5.47 -14.09 9.01
C PHE A 115 5.42 -15.09 7.85
N TRP A 116 6.52 -15.78 7.57
CA TRP A 116 6.62 -16.72 6.45
C TRP A 116 5.82 -18.00 6.68
N GLU A 117 5.67 -18.47 7.91
CA GLU A 117 4.71 -19.52 8.28
C GLU A 117 3.27 -19.07 8.00
N GLY A 118 2.94 -17.81 8.32
CA GLY A 118 1.65 -17.22 7.99
C GLY A 118 1.39 -17.17 6.48
N ILE A 119 2.40 -16.81 5.69
CA ILE A 119 2.34 -16.88 4.22
C ILE A 119 2.16 -18.33 3.75
N GLY A 120 2.87 -19.30 4.36
CA GLY A 120 2.71 -20.72 4.06
C GLY A 120 1.26 -21.20 4.26
N ARG A 121 0.67 -20.92 5.43
CA ARG A 121 -0.75 -21.22 5.70
C ARG A 121 -1.72 -20.53 4.75
N LEU A 122 -1.38 -19.32 4.31
CA LEU A 122 -2.17 -18.56 3.34
C LEU A 122 -2.11 -19.18 1.94
N LEU A 123 -0.96 -19.73 1.53
CA LEU A 123 -0.76 -20.40 0.24
C LEU A 123 -1.48 -21.76 0.13
N GLU A 124 -1.81 -22.38 1.26
CA GLU A 124 -2.61 -23.62 1.30
C GLU A 124 -4.10 -23.39 0.99
N LEU A 125 -4.54 -22.12 0.94
CA LEU A 125 -5.93 -21.76 0.71
C LEU A 125 -6.24 -21.67 -0.79
N ASP A 126 -7.40 -22.20 -1.17
CA ASP A 126 -7.92 -22.07 -2.52
C ASP A 126 -8.55 -20.69 -2.74
N SER A 127 -7.92 -19.90 -3.61
CA SER A 127 -8.45 -18.63 -4.14
C SER A 127 -8.99 -17.64 -3.08
N PRO A 128 -8.23 -17.32 -2.01
CA PRO A 128 -8.71 -16.42 -0.96
C PRO A 128 -8.73 -14.95 -1.39
N VAL A 129 -9.62 -14.18 -0.76
CA VAL A 129 -9.53 -12.71 -0.71
C VAL A 129 -8.96 -12.28 0.63
N ILE A 130 -7.85 -11.54 0.60
CA ILE A 130 -7.21 -10.97 1.78
C ILE A 130 -7.84 -9.61 2.10
N MET A 131 -8.43 -9.47 3.28
CA MET A 131 -9.11 -8.26 3.73
C MET A 131 -8.34 -7.48 4.79
N CYS A 132 -8.33 -6.15 4.65
CA CYS A 132 -7.99 -5.21 5.72
C CYS A 132 -8.99 -4.04 5.81
N ALA A 133 -8.76 -3.08 6.71
CA ALA A 133 -9.63 -1.92 6.93
C ALA A 133 -9.45 -0.79 5.90
N GLU A 134 -8.24 -0.56 5.40
CA GLU A 134 -7.95 0.55 4.48
C GLU A 134 -8.48 0.26 3.07
N ALA A 135 -9.08 1.26 2.41
CA ALA A 135 -9.70 1.15 1.09
C ALA A 135 -8.71 0.79 -0.02
N VAL A 136 -7.52 1.38 0.04
CA VAL A 136 -6.50 1.27 -1.01
C VAL A 136 -5.29 0.47 -0.55
N PRO A 137 -4.76 -0.45 -1.38
CA PRO A 137 -3.71 -1.37 -0.96
C PRO A 137 -2.40 -0.66 -0.62
N TRP A 138 -2.01 0.40 -1.34
CA TRP A 138 -0.74 1.14 -1.14
C TRP A 138 -0.65 1.95 0.15
N ARG A 139 -1.75 2.06 0.92
CA ARG A 139 -1.76 2.73 2.24
C ARG A 139 -1.84 1.73 3.39
N CYS A 140 -1.72 0.44 3.11
CA CYS A 140 -1.94 -0.62 4.08
C CYS A 140 -0.89 -1.74 3.98
N HIS A 141 -0.72 -2.48 5.07
CA HIS A 141 0.17 -3.65 5.12
C HIS A 141 -0.18 -4.76 4.12
N ARG A 142 -1.41 -4.81 3.60
CA ARG A 142 -1.79 -5.82 2.58
C ARG A 142 -1.01 -5.69 1.27
N SER A 143 -0.44 -4.51 0.96
CA SER A 143 0.48 -4.40 -0.18
C SER A 143 1.79 -5.15 0.10
N LEU A 144 2.27 -5.18 1.34
CA LEU A 144 3.49 -5.90 1.73
C LEU A 144 3.25 -7.41 1.78
N ILE A 145 2.04 -7.85 2.15
CA ILE A 145 1.62 -9.25 1.95
C ILE A 145 1.62 -9.60 0.47
N ALA A 146 1.07 -8.73 -0.38
CA ALA A 146 1.03 -8.92 -1.82
C ALA A 146 2.44 -8.99 -2.44
N ASP A 147 3.38 -8.16 -1.96
CA ASP A 147 4.80 -8.23 -2.33
C ASP A 147 5.38 -9.63 -2.01
N ALA A 148 5.11 -10.16 -0.81
CA ALA A 148 5.58 -11.48 -0.38
C ALA A 148 4.96 -12.63 -1.19
N LEU A 149 3.68 -12.55 -1.53
CA LEU A 149 3.00 -13.52 -2.40
C LEU A 149 3.54 -13.47 -3.83
N THR A 150 3.77 -12.26 -4.35
CA THR A 150 4.34 -12.05 -5.69
C THR A 150 5.76 -12.62 -5.78
N LEU A 151 6.56 -12.48 -4.71
CA LEU A 151 7.88 -13.13 -4.61
C LEU A 151 7.78 -14.67 -4.76
N ARG A 152 6.67 -15.27 -4.33
CA ARG A 152 6.38 -16.72 -4.47
C ARG A 152 5.75 -17.08 -5.82
N GLY A 153 5.65 -16.14 -6.75
CA GLY A 153 5.08 -16.35 -8.09
C GLY A 153 3.55 -16.41 -8.11
N ILE A 154 2.89 -15.91 -7.07
CA ILE A 154 1.43 -15.80 -7.01
C ILE A 154 1.00 -14.49 -7.65
N GLU A 155 0.02 -14.54 -8.55
CA GLU A 155 -0.61 -13.33 -9.08
C GLU A 155 -1.50 -12.73 -7.99
N VAL A 156 -1.28 -11.46 -7.65
CA VAL A 156 -2.14 -10.75 -6.69
C VAL A 156 -2.88 -9.62 -7.39
N ARG A 157 -4.18 -9.49 -7.14
CA ARG A 157 -5.00 -8.40 -7.68
C ARG A 157 -5.84 -7.72 -6.61
N HIS A 158 -6.15 -6.45 -6.81
CA HIS A 158 -6.79 -5.61 -5.81
C HIS A 158 -8.20 -5.21 -6.22
N ILE A 159 -9.18 -5.62 -5.44
CA ILE A 159 -10.58 -5.18 -5.55
C ILE A 159 -10.69 -3.80 -4.89
N THR A 160 -11.05 -2.80 -5.69
CA THR A 160 -11.36 -1.44 -5.23
C THR A 160 -12.81 -1.03 -5.54
N GLY A 161 -13.50 -1.79 -6.40
CA GLY A 161 -14.88 -1.57 -6.81
C GLY A 161 -15.37 -2.72 -7.70
N ILE A 162 -16.41 -2.46 -8.49
CA ILE A 162 -17.02 -3.43 -9.41
C ILE A 162 -16.12 -3.70 -10.62
N SER A 163 -15.30 -2.73 -11.01
CA SER A 163 -14.36 -2.90 -12.13
C SER A 163 -13.37 -4.05 -11.92
N GLU A 164 -12.78 -4.50 -13.03
CA GLU A 164 -11.72 -5.51 -13.05
C GLU A 164 -10.63 -5.21 -11.99
N PRO A 165 -10.28 -6.19 -11.13
CA PRO A 165 -9.25 -5.98 -10.11
C PRO A 165 -7.90 -5.63 -10.74
N SER A 166 -7.30 -4.52 -10.30
CA SER A 166 -5.98 -4.09 -10.76
C SER A 166 -4.88 -5.04 -10.28
N ALA A 167 -3.94 -5.39 -11.15
CA ALA A 167 -2.79 -6.20 -10.77
C ALA A 167 -1.90 -5.49 -9.72
N HIS A 168 -1.35 -6.26 -8.79
CA HIS A 168 -0.39 -5.77 -7.83
C HIS A 168 0.93 -5.41 -8.53
N ALA A 169 1.40 -4.19 -8.30
CA ALA A 169 2.75 -3.78 -8.69
C ALA A 169 3.67 -3.90 -7.48
N MET A 170 4.75 -4.67 -7.63
CA MET A 170 5.76 -4.84 -6.58
C MET A 170 6.33 -3.48 -6.15
N THR A 171 6.56 -3.32 -4.86
CA THR A 171 7.17 -2.11 -4.31
C THR A 171 8.52 -1.84 -5.01
N PRO A 172 8.75 -0.67 -5.66
CA PRO A 172 9.88 -0.47 -6.57
C PRO A 172 11.28 -0.63 -5.93
N PHE A 173 11.38 -0.37 -4.64
CA PHE A 173 12.62 -0.50 -3.87
C PHE A 173 12.69 -1.79 -3.04
N ALA A 174 11.75 -2.72 -3.24
CA ALA A 174 11.87 -4.06 -2.68
C ALA A 174 13.11 -4.77 -3.23
N ARG A 175 13.71 -5.62 -2.38
CA ARG A 175 14.82 -6.49 -2.74
C ARG A 175 14.50 -7.89 -2.28
N ALA A 176 14.65 -8.84 -3.19
CA ALA A 176 14.51 -10.26 -2.92
C ALA A 176 15.88 -10.88 -2.66
N HIS A 177 16.01 -11.64 -1.58
CA HIS A 177 17.20 -12.43 -1.28
C HIS A 177 16.77 -13.73 -0.61
N GLU A 178 17.20 -14.88 -1.14
CA GLU A 178 16.93 -16.21 -0.55
C GLU A 178 15.45 -16.46 -0.21
N GLY A 179 14.54 -16.05 -1.09
CA GLY A 179 13.10 -16.22 -0.88
C GLY A 179 12.48 -15.33 0.21
N ARG A 180 13.23 -14.34 0.72
CA ARG A 180 12.75 -13.26 1.58
C ARG A 180 12.76 -11.92 0.85
N ILE A 181 12.00 -10.97 1.38
CA ILE A 181 11.87 -9.62 0.82
C ILE A 181 12.25 -8.58 1.88
N SER A 182 13.05 -7.60 1.48
CA SER A 182 13.43 -6.44 2.29
C SER A 182 13.26 -5.14 1.49
N TYR A 183 13.30 -4.01 2.19
CA TYR A 183 13.03 -2.68 1.64
C TYR A 183 14.13 -1.69 2.04
N PRO A 184 15.37 -1.89 1.57
CA PRO A 184 16.49 -1.04 1.95
C PRO A 184 16.28 0.41 1.51
N ALA A 185 17.02 1.32 2.12
CA ALA A 185 17.10 2.68 1.63
C ALA A 185 17.59 2.68 0.17
N PRO A 186 17.15 3.63 -0.67
CA PRO A 186 17.71 3.78 -2.01
C PRO A 186 19.22 3.90 -1.93
N ASP A 187 19.94 3.04 -2.64
CA ASP A 187 21.37 3.21 -2.83
C ASP A 187 21.58 4.46 -3.67
N THR A 188 21.95 5.56 -3.01
CA THR A 188 22.20 6.87 -3.64
C THR A 188 23.35 6.80 -4.65
N LEU A 189 24.27 5.84 -4.52
CA LEU A 189 25.36 5.64 -5.47
C LEU A 189 24.92 4.85 -6.71
N GLN A 190 24.00 3.88 -6.58
CA GLN A 190 23.37 3.24 -7.75
C GLN A 190 22.39 4.16 -8.47
N ALA A 191 21.58 4.93 -7.75
CA ALA A 191 20.60 5.86 -8.33
C ALA A 191 21.27 6.94 -9.19
N ALA A 192 22.45 7.43 -8.77
CA ALA A 192 23.25 8.37 -9.55
C ALA A 192 23.84 7.75 -10.83
N ARG A 193 24.05 6.42 -10.86
CA ARG A 193 24.60 5.70 -12.02
C ARG A 193 23.55 5.38 -13.09
N THR A 194 22.29 5.23 -12.71
CA THR A 194 21.16 4.98 -13.65
C THR A 194 20.56 6.25 -14.23
N LEU A 195 20.81 7.42 -13.63
CA LEU A 195 20.50 8.70 -14.25
C LEU A 195 21.46 8.93 -15.43
N ARG A 196 21.01 8.60 -16.64
CA ARG A 196 21.67 9.04 -17.86
C ARG A 196 21.69 10.57 -17.84
N PRO A 197 22.85 11.25 -17.93
CA PRO A 197 22.86 12.70 -17.99
C PRO A 197 22.05 13.11 -19.22
N VAL A 198 20.97 13.86 -18.98
CA VAL A 198 20.27 14.57 -20.05
C VAL A 198 21.31 15.52 -20.62
N ARG A 199 21.77 15.25 -21.86
CA ARG A 199 22.57 16.23 -22.60
C ARG A 199 21.65 17.43 -22.80
N GLY A 200 21.80 18.45 -21.96
CA GLY A 200 21.21 19.74 -22.22
C GLY A 200 21.87 20.29 -23.48
N ASP A 201 21.08 20.55 -24.51
CA ASP A 201 21.52 21.30 -25.67
C ASP A 201 22.01 22.66 -25.19
N ALA A 202 23.34 22.83 -25.18
CA ALA A 202 23.99 24.11 -24.95
C ALA A 202 23.82 24.99 -26.19
N ALA A 203 22.59 25.41 -26.48
CA ALA A 203 22.31 26.44 -27.46
C ALA A 203 22.25 27.80 -26.74
N GLY A 204 23.43 28.41 -26.66
CA GLY A 204 23.70 29.84 -26.55
C GLY A 204 22.67 30.77 -25.89
N LEU A 205 22.95 31.15 -24.65
CA LEU A 205 22.66 32.52 -24.21
C LEU A 205 23.88 33.07 -23.46
N ARG A 206 24.71 33.85 -24.17
CA ARG A 206 25.77 34.65 -23.54
C ARG A 206 25.10 35.71 -22.65
N PRO A 207 25.46 35.84 -21.36
CA PRO A 207 25.01 36.98 -20.58
C PRO A 207 25.70 38.24 -21.11
N ARG A 208 24.92 39.24 -21.52
CA ARG A 208 25.46 40.60 -21.71
C ARG A 208 25.82 41.13 -20.32
N LEU A 209 27.12 41.33 -20.04
CA LEU A 209 27.53 42.15 -18.90
C LEU A 209 26.89 43.52 -19.07
N ARG A 210 26.04 43.92 -18.12
CA ARG A 210 25.63 45.32 -17.98
C ARG A 210 26.75 46.06 -17.25
N ASP A 211 27.25 47.07 -17.94
CA ASP A 211 28.21 48.08 -17.51
C ASP A 211 27.84 48.70 -16.13
N PRO A 212 28.77 48.78 -15.16
CA PRO A 212 28.48 49.22 -13.79
C PRO A 212 28.38 50.75 -13.59
N HIS A 213 28.40 51.59 -14.62
CA HIS A 213 28.32 53.04 -14.46
C HIS A 213 27.01 53.65 -14.96
N ARG A 214 25.97 53.68 -14.11
CA ARG A 214 24.91 54.69 -14.22
C ARG A 214 24.34 55.06 -12.85
N LEU A 215 24.98 56.05 -12.22
CA LEU A 215 24.41 56.87 -11.15
C LEU A 215 23.21 57.66 -11.71
N HIS A 216 22.08 57.61 -11.02
CA HIS A 216 21.07 58.66 -11.09
C HIS A 216 20.47 58.93 -9.70
N LEU A 217 20.62 60.19 -9.30
CA LEU A 217 20.17 60.84 -8.07
C LEU A 217 18.68 61.23 -8.16
N GLY A 218 18.03 61.30 -6.99
CA GLY A 218 16.79 62.04 -6.72
C GLY A 218 15.53 61.16 -6.71
N ARG A 219 14.56 61.31 -5.80
CA ARG A 219 14.22 62.43 -4.92
C ARG A 219 13.26 61.95 -3.82
N ASP A 220 13.39 62.54 -2.64
CA ASP A 220 12.45 62.50 -1.51
C ASP A 220 11.03 62.97 -1.86
N ARG A 221 10.02 62.32 -1.28
CA ARG A 221 8.84 62.81 -0.51
C ARG A 221 8.22 61.57 0.17
N GLY A 222 7.82 61.47 1.43
CA GLY A 222 7.45 62.44 2.46
C GLY A 222 6.18 61.90 3.18
N CYS A 223 6.11 62.11 4.51
CA CYS A 223 4.98 61.92 5.46
C CYS A 223 4.87 60.53 6.13
N LEU A 224 5.16 60.32 7.44
CA LEU A 224 4.56 60.86 8.70
C LEU A 224 3.02 60.69 8.72
N ARG A 225 2.33 60.12 9.71
CA ARG A 225 2.60 59.34 10.93
C ARG A 225 1.20 58.77 11.38
N PRO A 226 1.00 58.21 12.60
CA PRO A 226 0.11 57.06 12.87
C PRO A 226 -1.31 57.47 13.34
N ASP A 227 -2.19 56.51 13.66
CA ASP A 227 -2.93 56.46 14.94
C ASP A 227 -4.07 55.43 15.02
N HIS A 228 -4.15 54.81 16.21
CA HIS A 228 -5.32 54.37 16.99
C HIS A 228 -6.34 53.32 16.47
N CYS A 229 -6.33 52.16 17.13
CA CYS A 229 -7.49 51.52 17.80
C CYS A 229 -6.94 50.32 18.61
N GLY A 230 -7.02 50.20 19.93
CA GLY A 230 -7.93 50.80 20.90
C GLY A 230 -8.93 49.77 21.40
N LEU A 231 -8.58 49.09 22.51
CA LEU A 231 -9.46 48.45 23.51
C LEU A 231 -10.35 47.26 23.08
N SER A 232 -10.79 46.32 23.93
CA SER A 232 -10.43 45.82 25.26
C SER A 232 -11.44 44.71 25.61
N VAL A 233 -10.95 43.61 26.20
CA VAL A 233 -11.60 42.73 27.21
C VAL A 233 -13.09 42.87 27.54
N PHE A 234 -13.81 41.73 27.49
CA PHE A 234 -14.86 41.27 28.42
C PHE A 234 -14.78 39.73 28.46
N SER A 235 -14.28 39.12 29.54
CA SER A 235 -14.98 38.57 30.73
C SER A 235 -15.61 37.19 30.56
N ALA A 236 -15.39 36.35 31.56
CA ALA A 236 -15.70 34.93 31.67
C ALA A 236 -17.11 34.63 32.22
N SER A 237 -17.40 33.32 32.29
CA SER A 237 -18.40 32.59 33.12
C SER A 237 -19.86 32.54 32.65
N GLU A 238 -20.35 31.34 32.29
CA GLU A 238 -21.32 30.52 33.07
C GLU A 238 -22.04 29.44 32.22
N LEU A 239 -22.55 28.42 32.95
CA LEU A 239 -23.46 27.31 32.61
C LEU A 239 -22.91 26.08 31.87
N ARG A 240 -23.37 24.84 32.11
CA ARG A 240 -23.86 24.03 33.26
C ARG A 240 -24.21 22.67 32.61
N LEU A 241 -24.17 21.61 33.41
CA LEU A 241 -24.59 20.23 33.10
C LEU A 241 -25.90 20.12 32.26
N ALA A 242 -25.89 19.22 31.28
CA ALA A 242 -26.79 18.05 31.17
C ALA A 242 -26.22 17.07 30.13
#